data_AF-A0A8S3KIE0-F1
#
_entry.id   AF-A0A8S3KIE0-F1
#
_cell.length_a   1.000
_cell.length_b   1.000
_cell.length_c   1.000
_cell.angle_alpha   90.00
_cell.angle_beta   90.00
_cell.angle_gamma   90.00
#
_symmetry.space_group_name_H-M   'P 1'
#
loop_
_entity.id
_entity.type
_entity.pdbx_description
1 polymer ?
#
loop_
_entity_poly.entity_id
_entity_poly.type
_entity_poly.pdbx_seq_one_letter_code
_entity_poly.pdbx_strand_id
1 'polypeptide(L)'
;ATNAKLLTAQTNRPAIGYSIVLPPNKRAAVTFPIETMHSGIARFQFIVNTPRNKTTPSFDDAIELSLPVFMPATSEAFATHGDTHEEVVLQSIKIPKHVLSQYGELSITTSSTALASLTNAIISLYTYRFECTEQ
;
A
#
# COMPACT_ATOMS: atom_id res chain seq x y z
N ALA A 1 -0.95 -14.31 -3.04
CA ALA A 1 -1.85 -13.70 -2.05
C ALA A 1 -2.38 -12.39 -2.63
N THR A 2 -3.67 -12.14 -2.61
CA THR A 2 -4.25 -10.91 -3.19
C THR A 2 -4.09 -9.76 -2.20
N ASN A 3 -3.54 -8.63 -2.64
CA ASN A 3 -3.29 -7.45 -1.81
C ASN A 3 -4.55 -6.63 -1.50
N ALA A 4 -5.71 -7.05 -2.03
CA ALA A 4 -7.02 -6.48 -1.79
C ALA A 4 -8.09 -7.58 -1.67
N LYS A 5 -9.18 -7.28 -0.98
CA LYS A 5 -10.32 -8.19 -0.76
C LYS A 5 -11.63 -7.49 -1.07
N LEU A 6 -12.58 -8.22 -1.65
CA LEU A 6 -13.94 -7.75 -1.87
C LEU A 6 -14.71 -7.70 -0.54
N LEU A 7 -15.38 -6.58 -0.26
CA LEU A 7 -16.27 -6.43 0.87
C LEU A 7 -17.60 -7.11 0.54
N THR A 8 -17.92 -8.17 1.28
CA THR A 8 -19.21 -8.84 1.15
C THR A 8 -20.27 -8.08 1.93
N ALA A 9 -21.38 -7.72 1.29
CA ALA A 9 -22.55 -7.19 1.98
C ALA A 9 -23.01 -8.17 3.08
N GLN A 10 -23.44 -7.62 4.22
CA GLN A 10 -23.90 -8.36 5.39
C GLN A 10 -25.08 -9.29 5.06
N THR A 11 -24.80 -10.54 4.67
CA THR A 11 -25.62 -11.77 4.91
C THR A 11 -24.98 -12.93 4.16
N ASN A 12 -24.03 -13.61 4.81
CA ASN A 12 -23.60 -15.01 4.58
C ASN A 12 -23.53 -15.56 3.13
N ARG A 13 -23.30 -14.71 2.13
CA ARG A 13 -23.09 -15.09 0.73
C ARG A 13 -22.04 -14.17 0.12
N PRO A 14 -20.93 -14.70 -0.42
CA PRO A 14 -20.03 -13.88 -1.21
C PRO A 14 -20.84 -13.31 -2.38
N ALA A 15 -20.76 -12.00 -2.63
CA ALA A 15 -21.37 -11.41 -3.80
C ALA A 15 -20.66 -11.97 -5.04
N ILE A 16 -21.27 -13.02 -5.63
CA ILE A 16 -20.76 -13.81 -6.76
C ILE A 16 -20.81 -13.06 -8.12
N GLY A 17 -21.01 -11.73 -8.09
CA GLY A 17 -21.12 -10.88 -9.27
C GLY A 17 -22.41 -10.04 -9.28
N TYR A 18 -22.56 -9.21 -10.31
CA TYR A 18 -23.76 -8.42 -10.58
C TYR A 18 -24.39 -8.87 -11.89
N SER A 19 -25.72 -8.93 -11.94
CA SER A 19 -26.46 -9.10 -13.19
C SER A 19 -27.21 -7.79 -13.47
N ILE A 20 -27.01 -7.23 -14.65
CA ILE A 20 -27.65 -5.99 -15.08
C ILE A 20 -28.23 -6.15 -16.48
N VAL A 21 -29.33 -5.44 -16.75
CA VAL A 21 -29.91 -5.34 -18.09
C VAL A 21 -29.44 -4.04 -18.71
N LEU A 22 -28.73 -4.13 -19.84
CA LEU A 22 -28.19 -2.98 -20.55
C LEU A 22 -28.89 -2.81 -21.90
N PRO A 23 -29.63 -1.71 -22.13
CA PRO A 23 -30.21 -1.43 -23.44
C PRO A 23 -29.13 -1.15 -24.51
N PRO A 24 -29.45 -1.33 -25.80
CA PRO A 24 -28.54 -0.99 -26.89
C PRO A 24 -28.05 0.47 -26.81
N ASN A 25 -26.77 0.70 -27.13
CA ASN A 25 -26.12 2.02 -27.10
C ASN A 25 -26.13 2.73 -25.72
N LYS A 26 -26.22 1.97 -24.62
CA LYS A 26 -26.11 2.50 -23.25
C LYS A 26 -24.89 1.94 -22.52
N ARG A 27 -24.53 2.59 -21.41
CA ARG A 27 -23.48 2.17 -20.46
C ARG A 27 -24.04 2.13 -19.04
N ALA A 28 -23.56 1.19 -18.23
CA ALA A 28 -23.86 1.09 -16.82
C ALA A 28 -22.55 0.97 -16.03
N ALA A 29 -22.47 1.66 -14.89
CA ALA A 29 -21.35 1.54 -13.97
C ALA A 29 -21.71 0.54 -12.86
N VAL A 30 -20.79 -0.38 -12.57
CA VAL A 30 -20.91 -1.34 -11.49
C VAL A 30 -19.76 -1.10 -10.52
N THR A 31 -20.07 -0.90 -9.25
CA THR A 31 -19.09 -0.59 -8.21
C THR A 31 -18.93 -1.78 -7.27
N PHE A 32 -17.69 -2.24 -7.12
CA PHE A 32 -17.33 -3.30 -6.20
C PHE A 32 -16.66 -2.69 -4.96
N PRO A 33 -17.25 -2.81 -3.77
CA PRO A 33 -16.62 -2.31 -2.55
C PRO A 33 -15.43 -3.22 -2.21
N ILE A 34 -14.24 -2.63 -2.10
CA ILE A 34 -12.99 -3.37 -1.84
C ILE A 34 -12.25 -2.76 -0.65
N GLU A 35 -11.45 -3.59 0.02
CA GLU A 35 -10.55 -3.20 1.10
C GLU A 35 -9.13 -3.70 0.81
N THR A 36 -8.12 -2.87 1.09
CA THR A 36 -6.71 -3.22 0.92
C THR A 36 -6.21 -4.01 2.12
N MET A 37 -5.51 -5.13 1.88
CA MET A 37 -5.03 -6.01 2.94
C MET A 37 -3.53 -5.86 3.21
N HIS A 38 -2.73 -5.68 2.16
CA HIS A 38 -1.27 -5.61 2.21
C HIS A 38 -0.76 -4.60 1.18
N SER A 39 0.39 -3.99 1.44
CA SER A 39 1.11 -3.19 0.43
C SER A 39 1.63 -4.06 -0.71
N GLY A 40 1.81 -3.46 -1.88
CA GLY A 40 2.26 -4.15 -3.09
C GLY A 40 1.27 -3.99 -4.25
N ILE A 41 1.35 -4.84 -5.27
CA ILE A 41 0.49 -4.74 -6.46
C ILE A 41 -0.79 -5.56 -6.24
N ALA A 42 -1.95 -4.91 -6.23
CA ALA A 42 -3.25 -5.58 -6.24
C ALA A 42 -3.71 -5.79 -7.70
N ARG A 43 -4.01 -7.04 -8.05
CA ARG A 43 -4.53 -7.41 -9.39
C ARG A 43 -6.03 -7.67 -9.30
N PHE A 44 -6.78 -7.05 -10.20
CA PHE A 44 -8.23 -7.17 -10.32
C PHE A 44 -8.57 -7.71 -11.70
N GLN A 45 -9.40 -8.74 -11.76
CA GLN A 45 -9.90 -9.30 -13.01
C GLN A 45 -11.41 -9.08 -13.07
N PHE A 46 -11.86 -8.43 -14.13
CA PHE A 46 -13.28 -8.22 -14.40
C PHE A 46 -13.65 -9.11 -15.58
N ILE A 47 -14.70 -9.90 -15.41
CA ILE A 47 -15.25 -10.77 -16.43
C ILE A 47 -16.70 -10.37 -16.62
N VAL A 48 -17.09 -10.15 -17.87
CA VAL A 48 -18.46 -9.82 -18.26
C VAL A 48 -18.89 -10.85 -19.29
N ASN A 49 -20.02 -11.49 -19.04
CA ASN A 49 -20.65 -12.39 -19.97
C ASN A 49 -22.11 -12.03 -20.17
N THR A 50 -22.60 -12.26 -21.38
CA THR A 50 -24.02 -12.16 -21.70
C THR A 50 -24.64 -13.56 -21.71
N PRO A 51 -25.88 -13.72 -21.23
CA PRO A 51 -26.54 -15.01 -21.24
C PRO A 51 -26.71 -15.52 -22.67
N ARG A 52 -26.31 -16.77 -22.90
CA ARG A 52 -26.48 -17.44 -24.19
C ARG A 52 -27.95 -17.79 -24.39
N ASN A 53 -28.55 -17.27 -25.47
CA ASN A 53 -29.90 -17.65 -25.90
C ASN A 53 -29.84 -18.17 -27.35
N LYS A 54 -30.81 -18.97 -27.77
CA LYS A 54 -30.92 -19.50 -29.15
C LYS A 54 -31.02 -18.40 -30.21
N THR A 55 -31.50 -17.21 -29.83
CA THR A 55 -31.81 -16.09 -30.73
C THR A 55 -30.80 -14.93 -30.68
N THR A 56 -29.89 -14.90 -29.70
CA THR A 56 -28.93 -13.79 -29.53
C THR A 56 -27.51 -14.33 -29.36
N PRO A 57 -26.51 -13.76 -30.05
CA PRO A 57 -25.12 -14.12 -29.83
C PRO A 57 -24.70 -13.82 -28.39
N SER A 58 -23.87 -14.69 -27.81
CA SER A 58 -23.22 -14.44 -26.53
C SER A 58 -21.91 -13.69 -26.76
N PHE A 59 -21.75 -12.60 -26.04
CA PHE A 59 -20.51 -11.84 -25.90
C PHE A 59 -19.91 -12.08 -24.52
N ASP A 60 -18.60 -12.27 -24.50
CA ASP A 60 -17.76 -12.37 -23.31
C ASP A 60 -16.60 -11.40 -23.46
N ASP A 61 -16.26 -10.71 -22.38
CA ASP A 61 -15.11 -9.83 -22.32
C ASP A 61 -14.44 -9.92 -20.93
N ALA A 62 -13.13 -9.73 -20.90
CA ALA A 62 -12.35 -9.79 -19.68
C ALA A 62 -11.20 -8.77 -19.71
N ILE A 63 -11.00 -8.10 -18.58
CA ILE A 63 -9.90 -7.15 -18.38
C ILE A 63 -9.22 -7.39 -17.06
N GLU A 64 -7.89 -7.25 -17.05
CA GLU A 64 -7.08 -7.24 -15.85
C GLU A 64 -6.54 -5.84 -15.57
N LEU A 65 -6.65 -5.39 -14.33
CA LEU A 65 -6.10 -4.13 -13.83
C LEU A 65 -5.13 -4.42 -12.68
N SER A 66 -3.99 -3.73 -12.69
CA SER A 66 -3.02 -3.77 -11.60
C SER A 66 -2.91 -2.40 -10.95
N LEU A 67 -3.22 -2.29 -9.67
CA LEU A 67 -3.12 -1.05 -8.90
C LEU A 67 -2.09 -1.21 -7.77
N PRO A 68 -1.15 -0.25 -7.61
CA PRO A 68 -0.25 -0.25 -6.47
C PRO A 68 -1.01 0.15 -5.20
N VAL A 69 -0.88 -0.68 -4.16
CA VAL A 69 -1.28 -0.37 -2.79
C VAL A 69 -0.04 0.14 -2.06
N PHE A 70 -0.01 1.45 -1.85
CA PHE A 70 1.09 2.10 -1.13
C PHE A 70 0.95 1.89 0.36
N MET A 71 2.08 1.81 1.05
CA MET A 71 2.11 1.92 2.51
C MET A 71 1.59 3.30 2.89
N PRO A 72 0.70 3.41 3.90
CA PRO A 72 0.34 4.71 4.43
C PRO A 72 1.60 5.43 4.90
N ALA A 73 1.68 6.74 4.66
CA ALA A 73 2.87 7.53 4.97
C ALA A 73 3.22 7.38 6.46
N THR A 74 4.35 6.72 6.75
CA THR A 74 4.93 6.70 8.08
C THR A 74 5.36 8.11 8.45
N SER A 75 4.87 8.64 9.56
CA SER A 75 5.16 10.00 10.02
C SER A 75 6.38 10.09 10.94
N GLU A 76 7.02 8.97 11.28
CA GLU A 76 8.03 8.95 12.34
C GLU A 76 9.16 7.96 12.04
N ALA A 77 10.36 8.49 11.82
CA ALA A 77 11.62 7.76 11.81
C ALA A 77 12.58 8.52 12.73
N PHE A 78 12.92 7.95 13.88
CA PHE A 78 13.89 8.54 14.80
C PHE A 78 15.25 7.86 14.64
N ALA A 79 16.26 8.62 14.24
CA ALA A 79 17.66 8.22 14.37
C ALA A 79 18.16 8.72 15.72
N THR A 80 18.56 7.82 16.61
CA THR A 80 19.33 8.19 17.81
C THR A 80 20.80 8.07 17.49
N HIS A 81 21.55 9.13 17.75
CA HIS A 81 23.00 9.17 17.58
C HIS A 81 23.68 9.18 18.94
N GLY A 82 24.82 8.51 19.06
CA GLY A 82 25.61 8.50 20.28
C GLY A 82 26.98 7.91 20.04
N ASP A 83 27.94 8.31 20.87
CA ASP A 83 29.29 7.76 20.91
C ASP A 83 29.40 6.79 22.09
N THR A 84 30.03 5.64 21.87
CA THR A 84 30.20 4.61 22.89
C THR A 84 31.69 4.45 23.20
N HIS A 85 32.08 4.66 24.46
CA HIS A 85 33.43 4.39 24.96
C HIS A 85 33.48 3.21 25.95
N GLU A 86 32.31 2.60 26.23
CA GLU A 86 32.15 1.47 27.16
C GLU A 86 32.00 0.15 26.39
N GLU A 87 32.33 -0.98 27.02
CA GLU A 87 32.24 -2.31 26.38
C GLU A 87 30.80 -2.75 26.05
N VAL A 88 29.78 -2.21 26.76
CA VAL A 88 28.37 -2.59 26.59
C VAL A 88 27.46 -1.37 26.70
N VAL A 89 26.58 -1.17 25.72
CA VAL A 89 25.54 -0.14 25.73
C VAL A 89 24.16 -0.78 25.63
N LEU A 90 23.26 -0.36 26.53
CA LEU A 90 21.87 -0.79 26.58
C LEU A 90 20.97 0.35 26.08
N GLN A 91 20.35 0.15 24.92
CA GLN A 91 19.39 1.11 24.37
C GLN A 91 17.98 0.52 24.35
N SER A 92 17.10 1.06 25.20
CA SER A 92 15.70 0.63 25.23
C SER A 92 14.95 1.19 24.02
N ILE A 93 14.30 0.30 23.27
CA ILE A 93 13.49 0.67 22.11
C ILE A 93 12.03 0.51 22.49
N LYS A 94 11.28 1.61 22.39
CA LYS A 94 9.85 1.62 22.59
C LYS A 94 9.16 1.64 21.23
N ILE A 95 8.39 0.60 20.94
CA ILE A 95 7.59 0.53 19.72
C ILE A 95 6.52 1.66 19.78
N PRO A 96 6.41 2.49 18.74
CA PRO A 96 5.38 3.53 18.69
C PRO A 96 3.97 2.96 18.78
N LYS A 97 3.02 3.76 19.30
CA LYS A 97 1.61 3.34 19.33
C LYS A 97 1.02 3.41 17.93
N HIS A 98 0.06 2.54 17.62
CA HIS A 98 -0.64 2.48 16.33
C HIS A 98 0.24 2.11 15.11
N VAL A 99 1.31 1.33 15.32
CA VAL A 99 2.10 0.77 14.23
C VAL A 99 1.37 -0.37 13.52
N LEU A 100 1.51 -0.43 12.20
CA LEU A 100 1.08 -1.59 11.42
C LEU A 100 2.08 -2.73 11.65
N SER A 101 1.64 -3.84 12.23
CA SER A 101 2.53 -4.96 12.63
C SER A 101 3.35 -5.57 11.49
N GLN A 102 2.91 -5.39 10.24
CA GLN A 102 3.57 -5.88 9.05
C GLN A 102 4.74 -4.98 8.59
N TYR A 103 4.92 -3.80 9.21
CA TYR A 103 5.86 -2.78 8.77
C TYR A 103 6.65 -2.20 9.96
N GLY A 104 7.96 -2.14 9.79
CA GLY A 104 8.89 -1.59 10.75
C GLY A 104 10.31 -2.05 10.40
N GLU A 105 11.27 -1.16 10.59
CA GLU A 105 12.69 -1.47 10.41
C GLU A 105 13.46 -0.89 11.60
N LEU A 106 14.40 -1.67 12.13
CA LEU A 106 15.42 -1.21 13.06
C LEU A 106 16.77 -1.42 12.38
N SER A 107 17.41 -0.32 12.01
CA SER A 107 18.76 -0.35 11.44
C SER A 107 19.75 0.22 12.44
N ILE A 108 20.79 -0.55 12.76
CA ILE A 108 21.89 -0.14 13.65
C ILE A 108 23.14 -0.01 12.78
N THR A 109 23.74 1.18 12.76
CA THR A 109 24.98 1.45 12.05
C THR A 109 26.03 1.92 13.03
N THR A 110 27.21 1.28 13.02
CA THR A 110 28.36 1.66 13.83
C THR A 110 29.46 2.22 12.92
N SER A 111 30.20 3.20 13.43
CA SER A 111 31.33 3.81 12.72
C SER A 111 32.41 4.19 13.73
N SER A 112 33.67 4.11 13.32
CA SER A 112 34.82 4.55 14.12
C SER A 112 35.05 6.07 14.09
N THR A 113 34.14 6.83 13.44
CA THR A 113 34.26 8.28 13.28
C THR A 113 32.95 9.00 13.60
N ALA A 114 33.06 10.16 14.26
CA ALA A 114 31.91 11.01 14.61
C ALA A 114 31.18 11.59 13.38
N LEU A 115 31.84 11.63 12.21
CA LEU A 115 31.24 12.12 10.96
C LEU A 115 30.04 11.29 10.49
N ALA A 116 29.93 10.03 10.92
CA ALA A 116 28.78 9.19 10.59
C ALA A 116 27.45 9.77 11.11
N SER A 117 27.48 10.52 12.22
CA SER A 117 26.29 11.19 12.74
C SER A 117 25.84 12.38 11.88
N LEU A 118 26.74 12.99 11.10
CA LEU A 118 26.46 14.20 10.30
C LEU A 118 25.86 13.86 8.93
N THR A 119 26.11 12.66 8.42
CA THR A 119 25.62 12.19 7.12
C THR A 119 24.10 12.30 7.00
N ASN A 120 23.36 11.95 8.06
CA ASN A 120 21.90 12.05 8.07
C ASN A 120 21.41 13.49 7.98
N ALA A 121 22.08 14.44 8.64
CA ALA A 121 21.73 15.86 8.58
C ALA A 121 22.01 16.43 7.18
N ILE A 122 23.12 16.05 6.55
CA ILE A 122 23.47 16.49 5.19
C ILE A 122 22.48 15.92 4.17
N ILE A 123 22.14 14.62 4.24
CA ILE A 123 21.15 14.01 3.36
C ILE A 123 19.79 14.68 3.55
N SER A 124 19.39 14.98 4.79
CA SER A 124 18.14 15.69 5.09
C SER A 124 18.09 17.07 4.42
N LEU A 125 19.16 17.85 4.51
CA LEU A 125 19.25 19.16 3.85
C LEU A 125 19.25 19.04 2.32
N TYR A 126 19.97 18.06 1.76
CA TYR A 126 20.04 17.83 0.31
C TYR A 126 18.71 17.35 -0.28
N THR A 127 17.98 16.51 0.45
CA THR A 127 16.69 15.95 -0.01
C THR A 127 15.49 16.83 0.33
N TYR A 128 15.73 17.99 0.95
CA TYR A 128 14.68 18.89 1.39
C TYR A 128 13.91 19.45 0.19
N ARG A 129 12.63 19.08 0.07
CA ARG A 129 11.81 19.33 -1.13
C ARG A 129 11.30 20.77 -1.25
N PHE A 130 11.54 21.61 -0.25
CA PHE A 130 11.08 22.99 -0.23
C PHE A 130 12.30 23.90 -0.39
N GLU A 131 12.57 24.31 -1.64
CA GLU A 131 13.64 25.26 -1.98
C GLU A 131 13.23 26.67 -1.55
N CYS A 132 13.40 27.00 -0.27
CA CYS A 132 13.37 28.40 0.15
C CYS A 132 14.67 29.08 -0.30
N THR A 133 14.56 30.30 -0.83
CA THR A 133 15.67 31.11 -1.36
C THR A 133 16.68 31.57 -0.30
N GLU A 134 16.53 31.17 0.96
CA GLU A 134 17.44 31.47 2.08
C GLU A 134 18.26 30.25 2.53
N GLN A 135 18.41 29.22 1.69
CA GLN A 135 19.44 28.20 1.90
C GLN A 135 20.86 28.76 1.80
#